data_AF-A0AA97E011-F1
#
_entry.id   AF-A0AA97E011-F1
#
_cell.length_a   1.000
_cell.length_b   1.000
_cell.length_c   1.000
_cell.angle_alpha   90.00
_cell.angle_beta   90.00
_cell.angle_gamma   90.00
#
_symmetry.space_group_name_H-M   'P 1'
#
loop_
_entity.id
_entity.type
_entity.pdbx_description
1 polymer ?
#
loop_
_entity_poly.entity_id
_entity_poly.type
_entity_poly.pdbx_seq_one_letter_code
_entity_poly.pdbx_strand_id
1 'polypeptide(L)'
;MKYAMGSLRFSLDEDGAPYYQQLITQIQQGIVSGELSVGDKLPSTRFLAESLGVSRSTTSRAYDQLLAEGVLISKEKRGVFVSSLPMVGRRKSSLDGKRTSQFKSQRQQAKKLSFDAGVDVSVFPTKEWATSMRRSWLNPDLDLLQGGYPTGYPDLKEAIVDYLYRVRGLECTAEQIIVTAGNRDSLILLQHAITSLLESQPSETAKKRAVTWWLESPTYPPMREVLSQNNIHNIAIDEDGLVCQKMLLLMWA
;
A
#
# COMPACT_ATOMS: atom_id res chain seq x y z
N MET A 1 30.84 -40.22 13.49
CA MET A 1 29.91 -39.09 13.37
C MET A 1 29.46 -39.01 11.92
N LYS A 2 28.20 -39.30 11.63
CA LYS A 2 27.63 -39.24 10.27
C LYS A 2 27.44 -37.78 9.89
N TYR A 3 28.30 -37.23 9.04
CA TYR A 3 27.95 -36.02 8.30
C TYR A 3 26.89 -36.41 7.26
N ALA A 4 25.96 -35.51 6.94
CA ALA A 4 25.04 -35.69 5.81
C ALA A 4 25.76 -35.55 4.45
N MET A 5 26.99 -36.06 4.32
CA MET A 5 27.69 -36.21 3.04
C MET A 5 27.09 -37.33 2.17
N GLY A 6 26.09 -38.06 2.69
CA GLY A 6 25.47 -39.18 1.99
C GLY A 6 24.53 -38.81 0.85
N SER A 7 24.04 -37.56 0.75
CA SER A 7 23.02 -37.21 -0.26
C SER A 7 23.24 -35.89 -1.01
N LEU A 8 23.78 -34.83 -0.38
CA LEU A 8 23.91 -33.54 -1.06
C LEU A 8 25.23 -33.40 -1.82
N ARG A 9 25.15 -33.40 -3.16
CA ARG A 9 26.27 -33.04 -4.04
C ARG A 9 26.17 -31.56 -4.39
N PHE A 10 27.15 -30.78 -3.96
CA PHE A 10 27.28 -29.39 -4.39
C PHE A 10 28.02 -29.33 -5.72
N SER A 11 27.54 -28.51 -6.65
CA SER A 11 28.18 -28.25 -7.95
C SER A 11 28.24 -26.76 -8.17
N LEU A 12 29.39 -26.23 -8.60
CA LEU A 12 29.55 -24.80 -8.85
C LEU A 12 29.74 -24.57 -10.34
N ASP A 13 29.09 -23.52 -10.85
CA ASP A 13 29.14 -23.11 -12.24
C ASP A 13 29.88 -21.76 -12.37
N GLU A 14 30.93 -21.71 -13.18
CA GLU A 14 31.78 -20.51 -13.31
C GLU A 14 31.08 -19.39 -14.09
N ASP A 15 30.17 -19.75 -15.01
CA ASP A 15 29.47 -18.80 -15.89
C ASP A 15 28.15 -18.26 -15.27
N GLY A 16 27.86 -18.69 -14.04
CA GLY A 16 26.60 -18.44 -13.34
C GLY A 16 26.63 -17.31 -12.30
N ALA A 17 25.68 -17.37 -11.37
CA ALA A 17 25.63 -16.47 -10.22
C ALA A 17 26.88 -16.64 -9.32
N PRO A 18 27.26 -15.67 -8.48
CA PRO A 18 28.40 -15.82 -7.57
C PRO A 18 28.34 -17.11 -6.73
N TYR A 19 29.47 -17.81 -6.55
CA TYR A 19 29.53 -19.11 -5.87
C TYR A 19 28.82 -19.18 -4.50
N TYR A 20 28.87 -18.11 -3.70
CA TYR A 20 28.16 -18.09 -2.42
C TYR A 20 26.63 -18.15 -2.57
N GLN A 21 26.07 -17.54 -3.63
CA GLN A 21 24.63 -17.60 -3.94
C GLN A 21 24.22 -18.98 -4.45
N GLN A 22 25.08 -19.62 -5.24
CA GLN A 22 24.87 -20.99 -5.70
C GLN A 22 24.82 -21.96 -4.50
N LEU A 23 25.74 -21.80 -3.53
CA LEU A 23 25.75 -22.57 -2.29
C LEU A 23 24.47 -22.36 -1.47
N ILE A 24 24.04 -21.11 -1.28
CA ILE A 24 22.77 -20.78 -0.59
C ILE A 24 21.60 -21.52 -1.26
N THR A 25 21.52 -21.41 -2.59
CA THR A 25 20.43 -22.00 -3.38
C THR A 25 20.41 -23.52 -3.25
N GLN A 26 21.56 -24.18 -3.31
CA GLN A 26 21.64 -25.63 -3.21
C GLN A 26 21.34 -26.15 -1.81
N ILE A 27 21.78 -25.44 -0.75
CA ILE A 27 21.42 -25.81 0.63
C ILE A 27 19.91 -25.66 0.83
N GLN A 28 19.31 -24.55 0.39
CA GLN A 28 17.87 -24.34 0.47
C GLN A 28 17.08 -25.37 -0.35
N GLN A 29 17.54 -25.72 -1.55
CA GLN A 29 16.91 -26.75 -2.37
C GLN A 29 16.99 -28.13 -1.71
N GLY A 30 18.14 -28.48 -1.11
CA GLY A 30 18.30 -29.72 -0.36
C GLY A 30 17.34 -29.83 0.83
N ILE A 31 17.07 -28.71 1.51
CA ILE A 31 16.09 -28.65 2.60
C ILE A 31 14.67 -28.83 2.05
N VAL A 32 14.32 -28.14 0.97
CA VAL A 32 12.98 -28.21 0.35
C VAL A 32 12.70 -29.58 -0.30
N SER A 33 13.71 -30.23 -0.88
CA SER A 33 13.59 -31.56 -1.47
C SER A 33 13.54 -32.68 -0.42
N GLY A 34 13.87 -32.37 0.84
CA GLY A 34 13.95 -33.35 1.93
C GLY A 34 15.29 -34.11 2.00
N GLU A 35 16.27 -33.78 1.14
CA GLU A 35 17.62 -34.34 1.20
C GLU A 35 18.40 -33.89 2.44
N LEU A 36 18.07 -32.70 2.97
CA LEU A 36 18.46 -32.19 4.28
C LEU A 36 17.22 -32.05 5.16
N SER A 37 17.18 -32.84 6.23
CA SER A 37 16.11 -32.79 7.21
C SER A 37 16.41 -31.78 8.32
N VAL A 38 15.35 -31.29 8.98
CA VAL A 38 15.45 -30.45 10.17
C VAL A 38 16.34 -31.14 11.21
N GLY A 39 17.35 -30.42 11.71
CA GLY A 39 18.33 -30.94 12.67
C GLY A 39 19.53 -31.66 12.06
N ASP A 40 19.62 -31.79 10.73
CA ASP A 40 20.82 -32.32 10.09
C ASP A 40 22.01 -31.39 10.26
N LYS A 41 23.18 -31.98 10.51
CA LYS A 41 24.44 -31.25 10.69
C LYS A 41 25.12 -31.01 9.35
N LEU A 42 25.40 -29.75 9.05
CA LEU A 42 26.17 -29.36 7.87
C LEU A 42 27.68 -29.56 8.09
N PRO A 43 28.46 -29.74 6.99
CA PRO A 43 29.91 -29.72 7.06
C PRO A 43 30.42 -28.37 7.59
N SER A 44 31.66 -28.37 8.10
CA SER A 44 32.30 -27.10 8.47
C SER A 44 32.57 -26.25 7.23
N THR A 45 32.56 -24.92 7.36
CA THR A 45 32.87 -23.99 6.26
C THR A 45 34.25 -24.26 5.64
N ARG A 46 35.21 -24.71 6.47
CA ARG A 46 36.55 -25.12 6.04
C ARG A 46 36.51 -26.38 5.17
N PHE A 47 35.86 -27.44 5.66
CA PHE A 47 35.76 -28.69 4.91
C PHE A 47 35.01 -28.51 3.59
N LEU A 48 33.91 -27.75 3.61
CA LEU A 48 33.13 -27.47 2.41
C LEU A 48 33.94 -26.68 1.37
N ALA A 49 34.73 -25.71 1.81
CA ALA A 49 35.61 -24.92 0.93
C ALA A 49 36.69 -25.80 0.29
N GLU A 50 37.37 -26.64 1.08
CA GLU A 50 38.39 -27.58 0.60
C GLU A 50 37.80 -28.58 -0.41
N SER A 51 36.60 -29.11 -0.15
CA SER A 51 35.94 -30.08 -1.06
C SER A 51 35.51 -29.49 -2.40
N LEU A 52 35.24 -28.18 -2.45
CA LEU A 52 34.73 -27.49 -3.64
C LEU A 52 35.78 -26.65 -4.36
N GLY A 53 37.02 -26.60 -3.84
CA GLY A 53 38.09 -25.79 -4.42
C GLY A 53 37.84 -24.28 -4.36
N VAL A 54 37.00 -23.80 -3.44
CA VAL A 54 36.66 -22.36 -3.29
C VAL A 54 37.30 -21.75 -2.05
N SER A 55 37.37 -20.40 -2.02
CA SER A 55 37.77 -19.69 -0.81
C SER A 55 36.83 -19.95 0.37
N ARG A 56 37.41 -20.06 1.57
CA ARG A 56 36.65 -20.13 2.83
C ARG A 56 35.74 -18.93 3.03
N SER A 57 36.09 -17.74 2.53
CA SER A 57 35.22 -16.56 2.61
C SER A 57 33.89 -16.76 1.88
N THR A 58 33.88 -17.52 0.78
CA THR A 58 32.69 -17.82 -0.01
C THR A 58 31.73 -18.74 0.74
N THR A 59 32.24 -19.81 1.36
CA THR A 59 31.41 -20.74 2.14
C THR A 59 30.94 -20.12 3.45
N SER A 60 31.79 -19.34 4.13
CA SER A 60 31.40 -18.55 5.30
C SER A 60 30.27 -17.57 4.97
N ARG A 61 30.40 -16.79 3.89
CA ARG A 61 29.35 -15.84 3.47
C ARG A 61 28.00 -16.52 3.21
N ALA A 62 28.01 -17.71 2.60
CA ALA A 62 26.79 -18.48 2.38
C ALA A 62 26.16 -18.94 3.71
N TYR A 63 26.98 -19.39 4.67
CA TYR A 63 26.50 -19.85 5.97
C TYR A 63 26.00 -18.70 6.83
N ASP A 64 26.72 -17.58 6.86
CA ASP A 64 26.35 -16.38 7.62
C ASP A 64 24.99 -15.83 7.14
N GLN A 65 24.76 -15.82 5.82
CA GLN A 65 23.47 -15.45 5.24
C GLN A 65 22.35 -16.40 5.69
N LEU A 66 22.55 -17.71 5.59
CA LEU A 66 21.54 -18.70 5.98
C LEU A 66 21.28 -18.74 7.50
N LEU A 67 22.28 -18.40 8.31
CA LEU A 67 22.14 -18.20 9.75
C LEU A 67 21.32 -16.94 10.05
N ALA A 68 21.59 -15.83 9.35
CA ALA A 68 20.84 -14.58 9.50
C ALA A 68 19.37 -14.73 9.07
N GLU A 69 19.09 -15.51 8.03
CA GLU A 69 17.74 -15.86 7.58
C GLU A 69 17.04 -16.88 8.50
N GLY A 70 17.76 -17.47 9.47
CA GLY A 70 17.25 -18.48 10.39
C GLY A 70 17.05 -19.86 9.76
N VAL A 71 17.45 -20.06 8.50
CA VAL A 71 17.40 -21.35 7.79
C VAL A 71 18.36 -22.35 8.44
N LEU A 72 19.50 -21.86 8.93
CA LEU A 72 20.46 -22.62 9.72
C LEU A 72 20.50 -22.10 11.16
N ILE A 73 20.93 -22.96 12.08
CA ILE A 73 21.21 -22.61 13.47
C ILE A 73 22.62 -23.06 13.86
N SER A 74 23.35 -22.18 14.54
CA SER A 74 24.66 -22.51 15.11
C SER A 74 24.46 -23.01 16.54
N LYS A 75 25.00 -24.19 16.85
CA LYS A 75 25.06 -24.71 18.23
C LYS A 75 26.51 -24.68 18.69
N GLU A 76 26.75 -24.00 19.82
CA GLU A 76 28.09 -23.81 20.38
C GLU A 76 28.83 -25.15 20.51
N LYS A 77 30.08 -25.20 20.02
CA LYS A 77 30.97 -26.39 20.00
C LYS A 77 30.40 -27.64 19.30
N ARG A 78 29.25 -27.52 18.63
CA ARG A 78 28.56 -28.66 17.97
C ARG A 78 28.44 -28.49 16.46
N GLY A 79 28.45 -27.26 15.94
CA GLY A 79 28.45 -26.96 14.51
C GLY A 79 27.17 -26.27 14.05
N VAL A 80 26.92 -26.29 12.73
CA VAL A 80 25.76 -25.66 12.09
C VAL A 80 24.75 -26.73 11.69
N PHE A 81 23.46 -26.48 11.97
CA PHE A 81 22.38 -27.44 11.75
C PHE A 81 21.21 -26.79 11.00
N VAL A 82 20.42 -27.58 10.28
CA VAL A 82 19.17 -27.11 9.64
C VAL A 82 18.14 -26.74 10.70
N SER A 83 17.58 -25.55 10.59
CA SER A 83 16.56 -25.01 11.49
C SER A 83 15.20 -25.66 11.27
N SER A 84 14.32 -25.59 12.27
CA SER A 84 12.93 -26.05 12.19
C SER A 84 11.98 -25.01 11.60
N LEU A 85 12.48 -23.88 11.08
CA LEU A 85 11.63 -22.90 10.43
C LEU A 85 10.94 -23.54 9.21
N PRO A 86 9.63 -23.32 9.04
CA PRO A 86 8.93 -23.79 7.85
C PRO A 86 9.45 -23.03 6.64
N MET A 87 10.38 -23.62 5.90
CA MET A 87 10.71 -23.14 4.56
C MET A 87 9.48 -23.38 3.70
N VAL A 88 8.81 -22.29 3.30
CA VAL A 88 7.76 -22.35 2.28
C VAL A 88 8.45 -22.80 1.00
N GLY A 89 8.36 -24.09 0.70
CA GLY A 89 8.87 -24.65 -0.54
C GLY A 89 8.31 -23.82 -1.67
N ARG A 90 9.18 -23.14 -2.42
CA ARG A 90 8.78 -22.44 -3.64
C ARG A 90 8.29 -23.54 -4.56
N ARG A 91 6.97 -23.79 -4.58
CA ARG A 91 6.35 -24.52 -5.68
C ARG A 91 6.92 -23.82 -6.91
N LYS A 92 7.68 -24.55 -7.72
CA LYS A 92 7.76 -24.23 -9.13
C LYS A 92 6.30 -24.35 -9.58
N SER A 93 5.53 -23.28 -9.39
CA SER A 93 4.43 -23.03 -10.28
C SER A 93 5.11 -23.13 -11.63
N SER A 94 4.72 -24.15 -12.40
CA SER A 94 4.89 -24.10 -13.82
C SER A 94 4.19 -22.81 -14.23
N LEU A 95 4.97 -21.73 -14.21
CA LEU A 95 4.81 -20.62 -15.13
C LEU A 95 5.14 -21.16 -16.53
N ASP A 96 4.58 -22.32 -16.90
CA ASP A 96 4.32 -22.74 -18.25
C ASP A 96 3.38 -21.69 -18.78
N GLY A 97 3.97 -20.58 -19.23
CA GLY A 97 3.92 -20.15 -20.62
C GLY A 97 2.57 -19.78 -21.21
N LYS A 98 1.43 -20.19 -20.64
CA LYS A 98 0.15 -19.54 -20.83
C LYS A 98 0.08 -18.42 -19.81
N ARG A 99 0.90 -17.38 -20.03
CA ARG A 99 0.44 -16.02 -19.76
C ARG A 99 -0.93 -15.95 -20.42
N THR A 100 -2.00 -16.13 -19.66
CA THR A 100 -3.34 -15.81 -20.11
C THR A 100 -3.21 -14.41 -20.65
N SER A 101 -3.39 -14.31 -21.96
CA SER A 101 -3.31 -13.05 -22.68
C SER A 101 -4.49 -12.15 -22.35
N GLN A 102 -4.98 -12.15 -21.10
CA GLN A 102 -5.94 -11.19 -20.58
C GLN A 102 -5.37 -9.76 -20.62
N PHE A 103 -4.04 -9.63 -20.67
CA PHE A 103 -3.36 -8.36 -20.94
C PHE A 103 -2.93 -8.19 -22.41
N LYS A 104 -3.57 -8.89 -23.38
CA LYS A 104 -3.45 -8.49 -24.79
C LYS A 104 -4.17 -7.16 -24.97
N SER A 105 -3.37 -6.10 -24.89
CA SER A 105 -3.50 -4.84 -25.60
C SER A 105 -4.83 -4.66 -26.35
N GLN A 106 -5.83 -4.12 -25.65
CA GLN A 106 -6.89 -3.36 -26.29
C GLN A 106 -6.27 -2.09 -26.88
N ARG A 107 -5.50 -2.21 -27.96
CA ARG A 107 -4.87 -1.06 -28.62
C ARG A 107 -5.54 -0.65 -29.92
N GLN A 108 -6.76 -1.12 -30.15
CA GLN A 108 -7.68 -0.60 -31.14
C GLN A 108 -9.11 -0.73 -30.62
N GLN A 109 -9.43 -0.10 -29.48
CA GLN A 109 -10.82 0.31 -29.31
C GLN A 109 -11.00 1.55 -30.15
N ALA A 110 -11.80 1.43 -31.23
CA ALA A 110 -12.36 2.59 -31.90
C ALA A 110 -12.87 3.58 -30.84
N LYS A 111 -12.68 4.89 -31.04
CA LYS A 111 -13.19 5.95 -30.15
C LYS A 111 -14.67 5.65 -29.85
N LYS A 112 -14.94 5.00 -28.71
CA LYS A 112 -16.30 4.80 -28.23
C LYS A 112 -16.73 6.14 -27.69
N LEU A 113 -17.71 6.74 -28.33
CA LEU A 113 -18.41 7.89 -27.75
C LEU A 113 -19.11 7.36 -26.50
N SER A 114 -18.63 7.78 -25.33
CA SER A 114 -19.31 7.57 -24.06
C SER A 114 -20.12 8.82 -23.73
N PHE A 115 -21.33 8.62 -23.22
CA PHE A 115 -22.08 9.67 -22.53
C PHE A 115 -21.83 9.47 -21.05
N ASP A 116 -20.91 10.26 -20.50
CA ASP A 116 -20.61 10.29 -19.08
C ASP A 116 -20.50 11.75 -18.60
N ALA A 117 -20.57 11.94 -17.29
CA ALA A 117 -20.40 13.23 -16.63
C ALA A 117 -18.93 13.49 -16.25
N GLY A 118 -17.99 12.82 -16.91
CA GLY A 118 -16.56 12.94 -16.65
C GLY A 118 -16.00 14.27 -17.16
N VAL A 119 -14.80 14.60 -16.67
CA VAL A 119 -14.06 15.77 -17.14
C VAL A 119 -13.44 15.47 -18.50
N ASP A 120 -13.54 16.42 -19.43
CA ASP A 120 -12.79 16.36 -20.69
C ASP A 120 -11.29 16.55 -20.41
N VAL A 121 -10.55 15.45 -20.47
CA VAL A 121 -9.10 15.46 -20.25
C VAL A 121 -8.33 16.04 -21.44
N SER A 122 -8.95 16.19 -22.61
CA SER A 122 -8.28 16.68 -23.83
C SER A 122 -7.97 18.18 -23.78
N VAL A 123 -8.71 18.94 -22.96
CA VAL A 123 -8.50 20.38 -22.76
C VAL A 123 -7.46 20.68 -21.67
N PHE A 124 -6.83 19.66 -21.08
CA PHE A 124 -5.88 19.86 -19.99
C PHE A 124 -4.64 20.68 -20.44
N PRO A 125 -4.32 21.80 -19.78
CA PRO A 125 -3.25 22.72 -20.18
C PRO A 125 -1.86 22.15 -19.84
N THR A 126 -1.43 21.17 -20.62
CA THR A 126 -0.28 20.32 -20.31
C THR A 126 1.03 21.12 -20.24
N LYS A 127 1.20 22.14 -21.09
CA LYS A 127 2.43 22.94 -21.16
C LYS A 127 2.57 23.90 -19.98
N GLU A 128 1.48 24.56 -19.64
CA GLU A 128 1.37 25.50 -18.53
C GLU A 128 1.56 24.73 -17.22
N TRP A 129 0.90 23.58 -17.08
CA TRP A 129 1.06 22.69 -15.93
C TRP A 129 2.52 22.24 -15.76
N ALA A 130 3.16 21.76 -16.83
CA ALA A 130 4.57 21.34 -16.78
C ALA A 130 5.50 22.49 -16.40
N THR A 131 5.22 23.70 -16.89
CA THR A 131 5.99 24.90 -16.55
C THR A 131 5.85 25.26 -15.07
N SER A 132 4.63 25.25 -14.53
CA SER A 132 4.36 25.50 -13.11
C SER A 132 5.01 24.44 -12.23
N MET A 133 4.91 23.17 -12.60
CA MET A 133 5.57 22.07 -11.89
C MET A 133 7.08 22.29 -11.86
N ARG A 134 7.71 22.53 -13.03
CA ARG A 134 9.16 22.80 -13.08
C ARG A 134 9.56 23.95 -12.15
N ARG A 135 8.82 25.06 -12.15
CA ARG A 135 9.10 26.21 -11.27
C ARG A 135 9.02 25.84 -9.80
N SER A 136 7.97 25.12 -9.39
CA SER A 136 7.79 24.69 -8.00
C SER A 136 8.92 23.77 -7.49
N TRP A 137 9.53 23.00 -8.39
CA TRP A 137 10.62 22.06 -8.04
C TRP A 137 12.03 22.65 -8.15
N LEU A 138 12.20 23.87 -8.67
CA LEU A 138 13.51 24.52 -8.74
C LEU A 138 14.02 24.98 -7.37
N ASN A 139 13.12 25.33 -6.45
CA ASN A 139 13.45 25.70 -5.08
C ASN A 139 12.36 25.17 -4.14
N PRO A 140 12.31 23.85 -3.91
CA PRO A 140 11.25 23.25 -3.12
C PRO A 140 11.43 23.60 -1.64
N ASP A 141 10.32 23.81 -0.97
CA ASP A 141 10.29 23.89 0.49
C ASP A 141 10.71 22.51 1.07
N LEU A 142 11.71 22.50 1.95
CA LEU A 142 12.21 21.28 2.56
C LEU A 142 11.19 20.65 3.51
N ASP A 143 10.36 21.46 4.17
CA ASP A 143 9.32 20.95 5.07
C ASP A 143 8.22 20.23 4.28
N LEU A 144 7.92 20.72 3.07
CA LEU A 144 7.00 20.03 2.15
C LEU A 144 7.51 18.63 1.80
N LEU A 145 8.81 18.48 1.55
CA LEU A 145 9.42 17.18 1.22
C LEU A 145 9.41 16.19 2.41
N GLN A 146 9.34 16.71 3.63
CA GLN A 146 9.27 15.92 4.86
C GLN A 146 7.82 15.65 5.29
N GLY A 147 6.81 16.19 4.57
CA GLY A 147 5.41 16.07 4.94
C GLY A 147 5.02 16.96 6.13
N GLY A 148 5.71 18.08 6.33
CA GLY A 148 5.50 19.01 7.45
C GLY A 148 4.14 19.73 7.47
N TYR A 149 3.33 19.56 6.42
CA TYR A 149 2.04 20.25 6.24
C TYR A 149 0.85 19.29 6.23
N PRO A 150 0.40 18.80 7.40
CA PRO A 150 -0.64 17.77 7.49
C PRO A 150 -2.02 18.20 6.97
N THR A 151 -2.31 19.51 6.91
CA THR A 151 -3.58 20.06 6.38
C THR A 151 -3.44 20.67 4.99
N GLY A 152 -2.25 20.60 4.38
CA GLY A 152 -1.93 21.22 3.10
C GLY A 152 -0.93 22.36 3.19
N TYR A 153 -0.26 22.63 2.08
CA TYR A 153 0.79 23.63 1.96
C TYR A 153 0.25 25.08 2.14
N PRO A 154 0.82 25.93 3.03
CA PRO A 154 0.25 27.23 3.37
C PRO A 154 -0.05 28.14 2.17
N ASP A 155 0.90 28.35 1.26
CA ASP A 155 0.70 29.22 0.09
C ASP A 155 -0.38 28.69 -0.86
N LEU A 156 -0.54 27.36 -0.94
CA LEU A 156 -1.64 26.74 -1.69
C LEU A 156 -2.98 27.05 -1.01
N LYS A 157 -3.05 26.99 0.32
CA LYS A 157 -4.29 27.26 1.06
C LYS A 157 -4.73 28.72 0.86
N GLU A 158 -3.79 29.67 0.94
CA GLU A 158 -4.07 31.09 0.64
C GLU A 158 -4.56 31.29 -0.79
N ALA A 159 -3.91 30.65 -1.77
CA ALA A 159 -4.36 30.71 -3.16
C ALA A 159 -5.79 30.13 -3.35
N ILE A 160 -6.15 29.10 -2.57
CA ILE A 160 -7.51 28.53 -2.58
C ILE A 160 -8.51 29.49 -1.92
N VAL A 161 -8.17 30.17 -0.81
CA VAL A 161 -9.03 31.20 -0.19
C VAL A 161 -9.39 32.26 -1.24
N ASP A 162 -8.37 32.84 -1.87
CA ASP A 162 -8.51 33.85 -2.92
C ASP A 162 -9.40 33.36 -4.07
N TYR A 163 -9.19 32.12 -4.51
CA TYR A 163 -9.97 31.50 -5.58
C TYR A 163 -11.44 31.32 -5.20
N LEU A 164 -11.71 30.80 -3.99
CA LEU A 164 -13.06 30.57 -3.49
C LEU A 164 -13.83 31.88 -3.31
N TYR A 165 -13.17 32.94 -2.84
CA TYR A 165 -13.77 34.26 -2.76
C TYR A 165 -14.14 34.80 -4.14
N ARG A 166 -13.22 34.75 -5.12
CA ARG A 166 -13.46 35.29 -6.47
C ARG A 166 -14.53 34.53 -7.25
N VAL A 167 -14.57 33.20 -7.13
CA VAL A 167 -15.45 32.35 -7.93
C VAL A 167 -16.80 32.11 -7.26
N ARG A 168 -16.85 32.10 -5.92
CA ARG A 168 -18.04 31.72 -5.16
C ARG A 168 -18.48 32.75 -4.10
N GLY A 169 -17.74 33.84 -3.92
CA GLY A 169 -18.01 34.82 -2.85
C GLY A 169 -17.86 34.23 -1.45
N LEU A 170 -17.14 33.11 -1.31
CA LEU A 170 -16.98 32.42 -0.04
C LEU A 170 -15.90 33.11 0.79
N GLU A 171 -16.26 33.56 1.99
CA GLU A 171 -15.32 34.11 2.97
C GLU A 171 -14.84 32.98 3.89
N CYS A 172 -13.55 32.67 3.85
CA CYS A 172 -12.90 31.72 4.75
C CYS A 172 -11.44 32.09 4.98
N THR A 173 -10.81 31.50 6.00
CA THR A 173 -9.37 31.64 6.26
C THR A 173 -8.60 30.40 5.84
N ALA A 174 -7.28 30.53 5.65
CA ALA A 174 -6.44 29.41 5.29
C ALA A 174 -6.49 28.28 6.34
N GLU A 175 -6.66 28.58 7.63
CA GLU A 175 -6.78 27.57 8.70
C GLU A 175 -8.02 26.68 8.54
N GLN A 176 -9.08 27.19 7.90
CA GLN A 176 -10.33 26.45 7.67
C GLN A 176 -10.27 25.54 6.44
N ILE A 177 -9.20 25.63 5.64
CA ILE A 177 -8.98 24.78 4.47
C ILE A 177 -8.19 23.54 4.87
N ILE A 178 -8.61 22.37 4.39
CA ILE A 178 -7.86 21.12 4.47
C ILE A 178 -7.75 20.55 3.06
N VAL A 179 -6.52 20.37 2.56
CA VAL A 179 -6.26 19.78 1.25
C VAL A 179 -6.18 18.27 1.37
N THR A 180 -6.94 17.54 0.56
CA THR A 180 -7.07 16.08 0.61
C THR A 180 -6.75 15.44 -0.75
N ALA A 181 -6.69 14.11 -0.79
CA ALA A 181 -6.48 13.37 -2.04
C ALA A 181 -7.73 13.28 -2.94
N GLY A 182 -8.81 14.01 -2.62
CA GLY A 182 -10.03 14.11 -3.42
C GLY A 182 -11.31 13.93 -2.61
N ASN A 183 -12.46 13.98 -3.30
CA ASN A 183 -13.78 14.04 -2.65
C ASN A 183 -14.07 12.89 -1.68
N ARG A 184 -13.67 11.65 -1.99
CA ARG A 184 -13.91 10.50 -1.10
C ARG A 184 -13.13 10.64 0.22
N ASP A 185 -11.88 11.05 0.13
CA ASP A 185 -11.01 11.28 1.28
C ASP A 185 -11.57 12.41 2.17
N SER A 186 -11.97 13.53 1.55
CA SER A 186 -12.65 14.63 2.26
C SER A 186 -13.92 14.17 2.99
N LEU A 187 -14.78 13.38 2.34
CA LEU A 187 -16.03 12.92 2.93
C LEU A 187 -15.80 12.00 4.13
N ILE A 188 -14.80 11.10 4.05
CA ILE A 188 -14.43 10.22 5.16
C ILE A 188 -13.90 11.04 6.34
N LEU A 189 -13.02 12.02 6.09
CA LEU A 189 -12.50 12.89 7.13
C LEU A 189 -13.61 13.71 7.80
N LEU A 190 -14.52 14.27 7.03
CA LEU A 190 -15.68 15.01 7.55
C LEU A 190 -16.58 14.13 8.42
N GLN A 191 -16.90 12.92 7.94
CA GLN A 191 -17.69 11.95 8.69
C GLN A 191 -17.04 11.62 10.04
N HIS A 192 -15.74 11.33 10.04
CA HIS A 192 -15.00 11.01 11.25
C HIS A 192 -14.94 12.19 12.21
N ALA A 193 -14.59 13.39 11.72
CA ALA A 193 -14.47 14.60 12.53
C ALA A 193 -15.80 14.98 13.20
N ILE A 194 -16.90 14.97 12.44
CA ILE A 194 -18.24 15.29 12.97
C ILE A 194 -18.67 14.25 14.00
N THR A 195 -18.44 12.96 13.73
CA THR A 195 -18.79 11.89 14.67
C THR A 195 -18.00 12.02 15.97
N SER A 196 -16.68 12.21 15.87
CA SER A 196 -15.82 12.37 17.04
C SER A 196 -16.19 13.61 17.88
N LEU A 197 -16.48 14.74 17.22
CA LEU A 197 -16.89 15.97 17.90
C LEU A 197 -18.20 15.76 18.69
N LEU A 198 -19.20 15.13 18.08
CA LEU A 198 -20.50 14.89 18.71
C LEU A 198 -20.44 13.85 19.83
N GLU A 199 -19.56 12.85 19.72
CA GLU A 199 -19.34 11.86 20.78
C GLU A 199 -18.52 12.40 21.97
N SER A 200 -17.67 13.42 21.75
CA SER A 200 -16.83 14.04 22.79
C SER A 200 -17.58 14.99 23.73
N GLN A 201 -18.80 15.39 23.38
CA GLN A 201 -19.63 16.29 24.19
C GLN A 201 -20.22 15.52 25.39
N PRO A 202 -20.03 15.98 26.65
CA PRO A 202 -20.61 15.33 27.81
C PRO A 202 -22.13 15.47 27.80
N SER A 203 -22.84 14.36 27.59
CA SER A 203 -24.30 14.30 27.70
C SER A 203 -24.72 13.94 29.12
N GLU A 204 -25.50 14.81 29.78
CA GLU A 204 -26.15 14.53 31.09
C GLU A 204 -27.13 13.34 31.05
N THR A 205 -27.52 12.88 29.85
CA THR A 205 -28.34 11.68 29.66
C THR A 205 -27.55 10.62 28.91
N ALA A 206 -27.30 9.50 29.57
CA ALA A 206 -26.46 8.38 29.15
C ALA A 206 -27.02 7.54 27.97
N LYS A 207 -27.50 8.20 26.90
CA LYS A 207 -27.70 7.56 25.60
C LYS A 207 -26.68 8.16 24.63
N LYS A 208 -25.70 7.34 24.25
CA LYS A 208 -24.74 7.63 23.19
C LYS A 208 -25.52 8.09 21.95
N ARG A 209 -25.49 9.39 21.65
CA ARG A 209 -26.24 9.98 20.52
C ARG A 209 -25.59 9.46 19.23
N ALA A 210 -26.21 8.49 18.58
CA ALA A 210 -25.78 8.07 17.26
C ALA A 210 -25.96 9.24 16.28
N VAL A 211 -24.94 9.53 15.48
CA VAL A 211 -25.01 10.59 14.47
C VAL A 211 -25.92 10.12 13.33
N THR A 212 -26.97 10.89 13.09
CA THR A 212 -27.91 10.69 12.00
C THR A 212 -27.55 11.60 10.84
N TRP A 213 -27.48 11.04 9.64
CA TRP A 213 -27.13 11.73 8.40
C TRP A 213 -28.36 11.86 7.51
N TRP A 214 -28.58 13.03 6.92
CA TRP A 214 -29.67 13.26 5.96
C TRP A 214 -29.07 13.53 4.58
N LEU A 215 -29.50 12.77 3.57
CA LEU A 215 -29.00 12.86 2.19
C LEU A 215 -30.13 13.10 1.21
N GLU A 216 -29.85 13.83 0.14
CA GLU A 216 -30.78 13.98 -1.00
C GLU A 216 -31.06 12.63 -1.69
N SER A 217 -32.21 12.53 -2.34
CA SER A 217 -32.58 11.37 -3.14
C SER A 217 -33.16 11.81 -4.49
N PRO A 218 -32.39 11.66 -5.59
CA PRO A 218 -31.05 11.06 -5.69
C PRO A 218 -29.92 11.91 -5.07
N THR A 219 -28.82 11.26 -4.66
CA THR A 219 -27.57 11.92 -4.21
C THR A 219 -26.35 11.37 -4.96
N TYR A 220 -25.23 12.09 -4.88
CA TYR A 220 -23.93 11.72 -5.41
C TYR A 220 -23.47 10.34 -4.87
N PRO A 221 -23.24 9.33 -5.73
CA PRO A 221 -23.01 7.95 -5.28
C PRO A 221 -21.86 7.78 -4.28
N PRO A 222 -20.68 8.42 -4.46
CA PRO A 222 -19.60 8.31 -3.47
C PRO A 222 -19.96 8.83 -2.07
N MET A 223 -20.84 9.82 -1.95
CA MET A 223 -21.33 10.31 -0.66
C MET A 223 -22.21 9.26 0.02
N ARG A 224 -23.11 8.62 -0.74
CA ARG A 224 -23.94 7.51 -0.24
C ARG A 224 -23.08 6.32 0.20
N GLU A 225 -22.03 5.98 -0.56
CA GLU A 225 -21.11 4.88 -0.23
C GLU A 225 -20.40 5.13 1.10
N VAL A 226 -19.80 6.32 1.28
CA VAL A 226 -19.05 6.68 2.51
C VAL A 226 -19.94 6.61 3.75
N LEU A 227 -21.20 7.04 3.65
CA LEU A 227 -22.12 7.11 4.77
C LEU A 227 -22.95 5.82 4.98
N SER A 228 -22.84 4.84 4.08
CA SER A 228 -23.72 3.66 4.05
C SER A 228 -23.75 2.82 5.32
N GLN A 229 -22.70 2.90 6.14
CA GLN A 229 -22.57 2.19 7.42
C GLN A 229 -23.17 2.97 8.61
N ASN A 230 -23.67 4.18 8.37
CA ASN A 230 -24.24 5.07 9.38
C ASN A 230 -25.77 5.10 9.28
N ASN A 231 -26.40 5.72 10.28
CA ASN A 231 -27.83 5.96 10.24
C ASN A 231 -28.14 7.07 9.22
N ILE A 232 -28.66 6.70 8.04
CA ILE A 232 -29.00 7.63 6.96
C ILE A 232 -30.52 7.72 6.78
N HIS A 233 -31.03 8.94 6.63
CA HIS A 233 -32.33 9.21 6.07
C HIS A 233 -32.21 9.90 4.71
N ASN A 234 -32.92 9.38 3.72
CA ASN A 234 -33.00 9.98 2.40
C ASN A 234 -34.17 10.96 2.33
N ILE A 235 -33.91 12.18 1.88
CA ILE A 235 -34.89 13.26 1.69
C ILE A 235 -35.13 13.41 0.19
N ALA A 236 -36.40 13.43 -0.20
CA ALA A 236 -36.78 13.65 -1.59
C ALA A 236 -36.41 15.08 -2.05
N ILE A 237 -36.13 15.23 -3.33
CA ILE A 237 -35.95 16.52 -3.98
C ILE A 237 -37.18 16.88 -4.82
N ASP A 238 -37.52 18.16 -4.88
CA ASP A 238 -38.53 18.74 -5.78
C ASP A 238 -37.87 19.70 -6.79
N GLU A 239 -38.67 20.58 -7.41
CA GLU A 239 -38.18 21.55 -8.40
C GLU A 239 -37.26 22.62 -7.80
N ASP A 240 -37.38 22.91 -6.50
CA ASP A 240 -36.58 23.88 -5.76
C ASP A 240 -35.39 23.23 -5.01
N GLY A 241 -35.35 21.89 -4.96
CA GLY A 241 -34.27 21.11 -4.38
C GLY A 241 -34.69 20.29 -3.17
N LEU A 242 -33.91 20.30 -2.09
CA LEU A 242 -34.15 19.50 -0.90
C LEU A 242 -35.47 19.87 -0.19
N VAL A 243 -36.39 18.92 -0.03
CA VAL A 243 -37.69 19.15 0.65
C VAL A 243 -37.53 19.19 2.18
N CYS A 244 -37.16 20.34 2.73
CA CYS A 244 -36.87 20.55 4.15
C CYS A 244 -38.05 20.32 5.11
N GLN A 245 -39.29 20.48 4.63
CA GLN A 245 -40.50 20.34 5.46
C GLN A 245 -40.64 18.94 6.10
N LYS A 246 -40.12 17.89 5.45
CA LYS A 246 -40.08 16.52 6.00
C LYS A 246 -39.01 16.32 7.08
N MET A 247 -37.99 17.17 7.11
CA MET A 247 -36.89 17.07 8.08
C MET A 247 -37.34 17.46 9.49
N LEU A 248 -38.17 18.51 9.61
CA LEU A 248 -38.71 18.98 10.89
C LEU A 248 -39.66 17.96 11.55
N LEU A 249 -40.43 17.21 10.76
CA LEU A 249 -41.33 16.16 11.26
C LEU A 249 -40.58 14.94 11.81
N LEU A 250 -39.39 14.64 11.27
CA LEU A 250 -38.56 13.50 11.69
C LEU A 250 -37.62 13.82 12.86
N MET A 251 -37.34 15.11 13.13
CA MET A 251 -36.51 15.52 14.27
C MET A 251 -37.26 15.48 15.61
N TRP A 252 -38.59 15.40 15.60
CA TRP A 252 -39.47 15.48 16.78
C TRP A 252 -40.29 14.19 17.02
N ALA A 253 -40.04 13.13 16.24
CA ALA A 253 -40.61 11.79 16.39
C ALA A 253 -39.56 10.82 16.94
#